data_AF-A0A6J6TFE9-F1
#
_entry.id   AF-A0A6J6TFE9-F1
#
_cell.length_a   1.000
_cell.length_b   1.000
_cell.length_c   1.000
_cell.angle_alpha   90.00
_cell.angle_beta   90.00
_cell.angle_gamma   90.00
#
_symmetry.space_group_name_H-M   'P 1'
#
loop_
_entity.id
_entity.type
_entity.pdbx_description
1 polymer ?
#
loop_
_entity_poly.entity_id
_entity_poly.type
_entity_poly.pdbx_seq_one_letter_code
_entity_poly.pdbx_strand_id
1 'polypeptide(L)'
;MSALNNSQSPKAVKSSAKSAKSIAILAIGLIVFSAVAVIQGATKIKLGLDLRGGTSVTLTPRPSEGTKVTTEAIDQAVEIIRQRVNSLGVAESEVAAQGSGTNRQIVISVPGQTGEKIVQLVGQTAELRFRQVLVEGAPNAITAAGDTTTATLPAGVTPELNAAYAALDCTKPESLQGGSTESPDIAVVGCDRTGSQKFILAPAQVVGSMVSKASAAIDQQGAAGWYVMLSFNGEGTKKFGALTTSVTTLATPQNQVAIVLDGLVVSAPRINEAINGGSAQITGSFSQEEASNLANVLKYGALPLAFDQGEVLQVSPTLGADQLHAGLLAGLLGFVLIFLYSFMYYKGLGLVTVASLLVAAAIAYLSFLLLGEWIGFTLTLAGIAGAIVAIGITADSFVVFFERLRDEVREGRSLRSAVESGWVKARHTIIIADMVSMIAAVLLYFFAVGGVRGFAFTLGLTTLIDLLVVFAFTHPLVALLARTSFFASGHKLSGFSAKSLGMKIKTDGSAELKG
;
A
#
# COMPACT_ATOMS: atom_id res chain seq x y z
N MET A 1 -22.78 60.64 54.00
CA MET A 1 -21.34 60.35 53.82
C MET A 1 -21.22 58.86 53.51
N SER A 2 -21.28 58.51 52.23
CA SER A 2 -20.13 58.17 51.36
C SER A 2 -19.74 56.69 51.55
N ALA A 3 -20.24 55.77 50.73
CA ALA A 3 -19.77 55.44 49.37
C ALA A 3 -18.42 54.73 49.35
N LEU A 4 -18.38 53.54 48.75
CA LEU A 4 -17.29 52.88 47.98
C LEU A 4 -17.81 51.45 47.66
N ASN A 5 -18.78 51.29 46.76
CA ASN A 5 -18.60 51.12 45.31
C ASN A 5 -17.39 50.25 44.93
N ASN A 6 -17.61 48.95 44.73
CA ASN A 6 -16.70 48.10 43.98
C ASN A 6 -17.45 47.53 42.77
N SER A 7 -17.56 48.36 41.73
CA SER A 7 -18.04 47.94 40.42
C SER A 7 -16.97 47.08 39.73
N GLN A 8 -17.12 45.76 39.76
CA GLN A 8 -16.40 44.91 38.82
C GLN A 8 -17.01 45.08 37.42
N SER A 9 -16.25 45.73 36.55
CA SER A 9 -16.52 45.87 35.12
C SER A 9 -16.44 44.49 34.40
N PRO A 10 -17.13 44.32 33.26
CA PRO A 10 -17.49 42.99 32.76
C PRO A 10 -16.32 42.29 32.06
N LYS A 11 -16.00 41.05 32.47
CA LYS A 11 -15.12 40.10 31.74
C LYS A 11 -15.70 39.63 30.37
N ALA A 12 -16.60 40.39 29.75
CA ALA A 12 -17.37 39.96 28.57
C ALA A 12 -16.63 40.13 27.21
N VAL A 13 -15.53 40.89 27.16
CA VAL A 13 -14.85 41.22 25.88
C VAL A 13 -13.84 40.15 25.43
N LYS A 14 -13.23 39.39 26.34
CA LYS A 14 -12.13 38.44 26.00
C LYS A 14 -12.57 37.15 25.28
N SER A 15 -13.83 36.72 25.40
CA SER A 15 -14.30 35.45 24.80
C SER A 15 -14.54 35.56 23.28
N SER A 16 -15.04 36.71 22.77
CA SER A 16 -15.34 36.90 21.32
C SER A 16 -14.12 36.76 20.44
N ALA A 17 -13.02 37.38 20.88
CA ALA A 17 -11.78 37.40 20.15
C ALA A 17 -11.18 36.00 20.05
N LYS A 18 -11.42 35.11 21.02
CA LYS A 18 -10.93 33.73 20.98
C LYS A 18 -11.67 32.89 19.94
N SER A 19 -13.00 32.98 19.87
CA SER A 19 -13.81 32.23 18.91
C SER A 19 -13.50 32.65 17.46
N ALA A 20 -13.44 33.95 17.18
CA ALA A 20 -13.08 34.46 15.85
C ALA A 20 -11.65 34.08 15.44
N LYS A 21 -10.70 34.12 16.39
CA LYS A 21 -9.32 33.68 16.15
C LYS A 21 -9.24 32.19 15.80
N SER A 22 -10.00 31.33 16.46
CA SER A 22 -10.02 29.89 16.16
C SER A 22 -10.43 29.61 14.71
N ILE A 23 -11.52 30.23 14.26
CA ILE A 23 -11.99 30.06 12.87
C ILE A 23 -10.98 30.64 11.87
N ALA A 24 -10.40 31.81 12.18
CA ALA A 24 -9.38 32.40 11.32
C ALA A 24 -8.12 31.52 11.22
N ILE A 25 -7.66 30.93 12.33
CA ILE A 25 -6.54 29.99 12.35
C ILE A 25 -6.87 28.75 11.52
N LEU A 26 -8.07 28.20 11.65
CA LEU A 26 -8.49 27.05 10.84
C LEU A 26 -8.56 27.38 9.35
N ALA A 27 -9.09 28.54 8.98
CA ALA A 27 -9.15 29.00 7.59
C ALA A 27 -7.74 29.19 6.99
N ILE A 28 -6.82 29.81 7.75
CA ILE A 28 -5.41 29.92 7.36
C ILE A 28 -4.79 28.52 7.23
N GLY A 29 -5.06 27.63 8.19
CA GLY A 29 -4.63 26.24 8.17
C GLY A 29 -5.08 25.52 6.90
N LEU A 30 -6.35 25.67 6.50
CA LEU A 30 -6.89 25.11 5.26
C LEU A 30 -6.23 25.68 4.00
N ILE A 31 -5.95 26.99 3.97
CA ILE A 31 -5.23 27.62 2.85
C ILE A 31 -3.82 27.07 2.75
N VAL A 32 -3.10 26.97 3.87
CA VAL A 32 -1.75 26.38 3.92
C VAL A 32 -1.80 24.91 3.49
N PHE A 33 -2.77 24.14 3.99
CA PHE A 33 -2.93 22.73 3.66
C PHE A 33 -3.22 22.52 2.17
N SER A 34 -4.04 23.38 1.58
CA SER A 34 -4.31 23.39 0.14
C SER A 34 -3.07 23.80 -0.68
N ALA A 35 -2.32 24.81 -0.24
CA ALA A 35 -1.09 25.23 -0.90
C ALA A 35 -0.04 24.11 -0.89
N VAL A 36 0.09 23.40 0.23
CA VAL A 36 0.97 22.24 0.36
C VAL A 36 0.57 21.12 -0.59
N ALA A 37 -0.73 20.87 -0.79
CA ALA A 37 -1.20 19.90 -1.79
C ALA A 37 -0.82 20.30 -3.23
N VAL A 38 -0.99 21.58 -3.58
CA VAL A 38 -0.61 22.09 -4.91
C VAL A 38 0.89 22.04 -5.15
N ILE A 39 1.71 22.46 -4.16
CA ILE A 39 3.17 22.47 -4.26
C ILE A 39 3.71 21.05 -4.48
N GLN A 40 3.06 20.05 -3.90
CA GLN A 40 3.46 18.65 -4.03
C GLN A 40 2.83 17.92 -5.23
N GLY A 41 2.09 18.62 -6.08
CA GLY A 41 1.45 18.01 -7.25
C GLY A 41 0.31 17.04 -6.91
N ALA A 42 -0.18 17.04 -5.67
CA ALA A 42 -1.25 16.18 -5.21
C ALA A 42 -2.61 16.66 -5.75
N THR A 43 -2.88 16.33 -7.02
CA THR A 43 -4.05 16.83 -7.78
C THR A 43 -5.22 15.83 -7.85
N LYS A 44 -4.97 14.53 -7.63
CA LYS A 44 -5.97 13.46 -7.70
C LYS A 44 -5.77 12.47 -6.56
N ILE A 45 -6.87 11.97 -6.00
CA ILE A 45 -6.84 10.91 -4.99
C ILE A 45 -6.38 9.62 -5.67
N LYS A 46 -5.33 8.98 -5.15
CA LYS A 46 -4.91 7.64 -5.56
C LYS A 46 -6.00 6.67 -5.12
N LEU A 47 -6.53 5.86 -6.04
CA LEU A 47 -7.59 4.91 -5.73
C LEU A 47 -7.00 3.51 -5.66
N GLY A 48 -7.60 2.67 -4.82
CA GLY A 48 -7.25 1.27 -4.68
C GLY A 48 -7.64 0.44 -5.90
N LEU A 49 -7.11 -0.79 -5.93
CA LEU A 49 -7.35 -1.75 -7.00
C LEU A 49 -8.84 -2.07 -7.19
N ASP A 50 -9.58 -2.10 -6.10
CA ASP A 50 -11.02 -2.36 -6.08
C ASP A 50 -11.85 -1.26 -6.77
N LEU A 51 -11.29 -0.05 -6.95
CA LEU A 51 -11.95 1.06 -7.63
C LEU A 51 -11.37 1.37 -9.01
N ARG A 52 -10.08 1.09 -9.26
CA ARG A 52 -9.44 1.30 -10.57
C ARG A 52 -9.41 0.05 -11.46
N GLY A 53 -9.59 -1.12 -10.86
CA GLY A 53 -9.35 -2.41 -11.51
C GLY A 53 -7.86 -2.74 -11.66
N GLY A 54 -7.55 -4.03 -11.68
CA GLY A 54 -6.23 -4.57 -11.91
C GLY A 54 -6.02 -5.94 -11.27
N THR A 55 -4.77 -6.31 -11.03
CA THR A 55 -4.40 -7.60 -10.43
C THR A 55 -3.64 -7.38 -9.12
N SER A 56 -4.04 -8.08 -8.07
CA SER A 56 -3.30 -8.17 -6.80
C SER A 56 -2.83 -9.60 -6.59
N VAL A 57 -1.58 -9.76 -6.14
CA VAL A 57 -1.06 -11.06 -5.69
C VAL A 57 -0.36 -10.88 -4.37
N THR A 58 -0.55 -11.87 -3.50
CA THR A 58 0.14 -11.95 -2.22
C THR A 58 1.27 -12.96 -2.33
N LEU A 59 2.50 -12.55 -2.09
CA LEU A 59 3.68 -13.40 -2.02
C LEU A 59 3.97 -13.75 -0.56
N THR A 60 4.00 -15.05 -0.23
CA THR A 60 4.34 -15.53 1.11
C THR A 60 5.78 -16.01 1.12
N PRO A 61 6.64 -15.56 2.06
CA PRO A 61 8.02 -16.02 2.10
C PRO A 61 8.08 -17.53 2.36
N ARG A 62 8.86 -18.23 1.53
CA ARG A 62 9.17 -19.65 1.70
C ARG A 62 10.49 -19.78 2.47
N PRO A 63 10.48 -20.25 3.72
CA PRO A 63 11.72 -20.46 4.47
C PRO A 63 12.51 -21.61 3.83
N SER A 64 13.78 -21.36 3.49
CA SER A 64 14.74 -22.40 3.09
C SER A 64 15.62 -22.80 4.27
N GLU A 65 16.17 -24.01 4.27
CA GLU A 65 17.14 -24.41 5.31
C GLU A 65 18.29 -23.41 5.39
N GLY A 66 18.48 -22.79 6.57
CA GLY A 66 19.53 -21.80 6.83
C GLY A 66 19.13 -20.33 6.67
N THR A 67 18.01 -20.01 6.01
CA THR A 67 17.60 -18.61 5.77
C THR A 67 16.44 -18.22 6.68
N LYS A 68 16.69 -17.30 7.63
CA LYS A 68 15.65 -16.74 8.49
C LYS A 68 14.86 -15.66 7.74
N VAL A 69 13.54 -15.70 7.82
CA VAL A 69 12.67 -14.61 7.36
C VAL A 69 12.83 -13.43 8.31
N THR A 70 13.64 -12.43 7.94
CA THR A 70 13.82 -11.19 8.69
C THR A 70 13.06 -10.04 8.03
N THR A 71 12.74 -9.01 8.82
CA THR A 71 12.05 -7.81 8.30
C THR A 71 12.89 -7.14 7.22
N GLU A 72 14.21 -7.10 7.39
CA GLU A 72 15.16 -6.49 6.46
C GLU A 72 15.18 -7.23 5.11
N ALA A 73 15.11 -8.57 5.14
CA ALA A 73 15.04 -9.37 3.91
C ALA A 73 13.73 -9.14 3.16
N ILE A 74 12.60 -9.01 3.88
CA ILE A 74 11.31 -8.67 3.27
C ILE A 74 11.33 -7.25 2.69
N ASP A 75 11.88 -6.27 3.40
CA ASP A 75 11.93 -4.89 2.93
C ASP A 75 12.86 -4.75 1.71
N GLN A 76 13.97 -5.48 1.69
CA GLN A 76 14.83 -5.58 0.51
C GLN A 76 14.10 -6.25 -0.67
N ALA A 77 13.34 -7.31 -0.43
CA ALA A 77 12.53 -7.94 -1.46
C ALA A 77 11.45 -6.99 -2.02
N VAL A 78 10.78 -6.20 -1.16
CA VAL A 78 9.83 -5.17 -1.57
C VAL A 78 10.48 -4.15 -2.50
N GLU A 79 11.69 -3.69 -2.19
CA GLU A 79 12.39 -2.71 -3.02
C GLU A 79 12.80 -3.30 -4.38
N ILE A 80 13.31 -4.54 -4.42
CA ILE A 80 13.64 -5.22 -5.68
C ILE A 80 12.40 -5.42 -6.54
N ILE A 81 11.30 -5.91 -5.96
CA ILE A 81 10.03 -6.11 -6.66
C ILE A 81 9.51 -4.78 -7.17
N ARG A 82 9.54 -3.72 -6.37
CA ARG A 82 9.13 -2.36 -6.79
C ARG A 82 9.94 -1.88 -7.98
N GLN A 83 11.26 -2.05 -7.96
CA GLN A 83 12.12 -1.66 -9.08
C GLN A 83 11.82 -2.46 -10.35
N ARG A 84 11.56 -3.77 -10.22
CA ARG A 84 11.15 -4.63 -11.34
C ARG A 84 9.81 -4.19 -11.92
N VAL A 85 8.79 -3.96 -11.09
CA VAL A 85 7.47 -3.52 -11.56
C VAL A 85 7.57 -2.16 -12.27
N ASN A 86 8.33 -1.21 -11.69
CA ASN A 86 8.57 0.09 -12.31
C ASN A 86 9.29 -0.04 -13.67
N SER A 87 10.24 -0.99 -13.79
CA SER A 87 10.96 -1.23 -15.04
C SER A 87 10.11 -1.80 -16.17
N LEU A 88 8.99 -2.46 -15.82
CA LEU A 88 8.00 -2.95 -16.76
C LEU A 88 7.07 -1.84 -17.27
N GLY A 89 7.30 -0.59 -16.86
CA GLY A 89 6.53 0.57 -17.31
C GLY A 89 5.14 0.67 -16.66
N VAL A 90 4.92 -0.05 -15.57
CA VAL A 90 3.66 -0.06 -14.83
C VAL A 90 3.62 1.16 -13.93
N ALA A 91 2.93 2.21 -14.37
CA ALA A 91 2.68 3.37 -13.53
C ALA A 91 1.76 3.00 -12.36
N GLU A 92 2.01 3.60 -11.19
CA GLU A 92 1.14 3.50 -10.00
C GLU A 92 0.99 2.09 -9.40
N SER A 93 1.93 1.17 -9.63
CA SER A 93 1.95 -0.12 -8.92
C SER A 93 2.27 0.06 -7.44
N GLU A 94 1.56 -0.65 -6.58
CA GLU A 94 1.80 -0.67 -5.14
C GLU A 94 2.48 -1.98 -4.74
N VAL A 95 3.64 -1.89 -4.08
CA VAL A 95 4.34 -3.04 -3.49
C VAL A 95 4.56 -2.72 -2.02
N ALA A 96 3.86 -3.47 -1.17
CA ALA A 96 3.86 -3.28 0.26
C ALA A 96 4.00 -4.61 0.99
N ALA A 97 4.75 -4.62 2.08
CA ALA A 97 4.76 -5.76 2.98
C ALA A 97 3.66 -5.62 4.04
N GLN A 98 2.92 -6.70 4.25
CA GLN A 98 1.75 -6.78 5.11
C GLN A 98 1.93 -7.87 6.17
N GLY A 99 1.43 -7.63 7.39
CA GLY A 99 1.62 -8.51 8.53
C GLY A 99 2.84 -8.13 9.38
N SER A 100 3.13 -8.95 10.39
CA SER A 100 4.21 -8.73 11.36
C SER A 100 4.95 -10.04 11.66
N GLY A 101 6.23 -9.93 12.03
CA GLY A 101 7.09 -11.07 12.34
C GLY A 101 7.36 -11.96 11.12
N THR A 102 7.41 -13.26 11.35
CA THR A 102 7.72 -14.28 10.33
C THR A 102 6.62 -14.50 9.29
N ASN A 103 5.40 -14.02 9.54
CA ASN A 103 4.25 -14.17 8.65
C ASN A 103 4.03 -12.93 7.77
N ARG A 104 5.05 -12.09 7.62
CA ARG A 104 4.99 -10.87 6.80
C ARG A 104 5.01 -11.29 5.32
N GLN A 105 3.94 -10.95 4.62
CA GLN A 105 3.71 -11.25 3.19
C GLN A 105 3.96 -10.00 2.36
N ILE A 106 4.25 -10.14 1.07
CA ILE A 106 4.37 -9.00 0.14
C ILE A 106 3.13 -8.97 -0.73
N VAL A 107 2.37 -7.89 -0.68
CA VAL A 107 1.22 -7.66 -1.54
C VAL A 107 1.65 -6.75 -2.69
N ILE A 108 1.43 -7.23 -3.91
CA ILE A 108 1.75 -6.54 -5.15
C ILE A 108 0.43 -6.23 -5.84
N SER A 109 0.12 -4.95 -6.01
CA SER A 109 -1.06 -4.49 -6.74
C SER A 109 -0.63 -3.76 -8.01
N VAL A 110 -1.02 -4.31 -9.15
CA VAL A 110 -0.75 -3.78 -10.48
C VAL A 110 -2.07 -3.33 -11.11
N PRO A 111 -2.25 -2.03 -11.40
CA PRO A 111 -3.46 -1.57 -12.07
C PRO A 111 -3.52 -2.08 -13.52
N GLY A 112 -4.75 -2.30 -14.03
CA GLY A 112 -4.98 -2.66 -15.43
C GLY A 112 -4.98 -4.15 -15.76
N GLN A 113 -5.17 -4.48 -17.05
CA GLN A 113 -5.51 -5.83 -17.50
C GLN A 113 -4.31 -6.78 -17.70
N THR A 114 -3.08 -6.26 -17.73
CA THR A 114 -1.85 -7.05 -17.93
C THR A 114 -1.21 -7.52 -16.62
N GLY A 115 -1.89 -7.33 -15.48
CA GLY A 115 -1.31 -7.51 -14.15
C GLY A 115 -0.86 -8.94 -13.86
N GLU A 116 -1.55 -9.98 -14.35
CA GLU A 116 -1.18 -11.38 -14.09
C GLU A 116 0.24 -11.71 -14.59
N LYS A 117 0.53 -11.39 -15.85
CA LYS A 117 1.86 -11.63 -16.44
C LYS A 117 2.95 -10.82 -15.72
N ILE A 118 2.66 -9.56 -15.40
CA ILE A 118 3.58 -8.68 -14.68
C ILE A 118 3.90 -9.27 -13.31
N VAL A 119 2.88 -9.77 -12.60
CA VAL A 119 3.05 -10.30 -11.26
C VAL A 119 3.83 -11.62 -11.27
N GLN A 120 3.58 -12.49 -12.25
CA GLN A 120 4.38 -13.70 -12.45
C GLN A 120 5.86 -13.38 -12.69
N LEU A 121 6.16 -12.33 -13.46
CA LEU A 121 7.54 -11.92 -13.75
C LEU A 121 8.26 -11.33 -12.52
N VAL A 122 7.56 -10.52 -11.72
CA VAL A 122 8.19 -9.84 -10.57
C VAL A 122 8.32 -10.76 -9.37
N GLY A 123 7.47 -11.78 -9.25
CA GLY A 123 7.50 -12.80 -8.19
C GLY A 123 8.55 -13.89 -8.37
N GLN A 124 9.27 -13.94 -9.50
CA GLN A 124 10.39 -14.87 -9.70
C GLN A 124 11.59 -14.50 -8.84
N THR A 125 12.26 -15.47 -8.20
CA THR A 125 13.49 -15.20 -7.44
C THR A 125 14.58 -14.68 -8.36
N ALA A 126 14.75 -15.35 -9.51
CA ALA A 126 15.75 -15.08 -10.54
C ALA A 126 17.19 -15.21 -10.08
N GLU A 127 17.46 -16.30 -9.40
CA GLU A 127 18.80 -16.67 -8.99
C GLU A 127 19.63 -17.12 -10.19
N LEU A 128 20.50 -16.22 -10.67
CA LEU A 128 21.44 -16.49 -11.75
C LEU A 128 22.73 -17.12 -11.21
N ARG A 129 23.16 -18.23 -11.81
CA ARG A 129 24.43 -18.90 -11.49
C ARG A 129 25.15 -19.36 -12.75
N PHE A 130 26.47 -19.19 -12.79
CA PHE A 130 27.33 -19.80 -13.79
C PHE A 130 28.06 -20.99 -13.17
N ARG A 131 27.84 -22.16 -13.76
CA ARG A 131 28.40 -23.44 -13.29
C ARG A 131 29.10 -24.14 -14.45
N GLN A 132 30.25 -24.74 -14.20
CA GLN A 132 30.85 -25.64 -15.19
C GLN A 132 29.98 -26.89 -15.35
N VAL A 133 29.76 -27.33 -16.59
CA VAL A 133 29.11 -28.61 -16.85
C VAL A 133 30.11 -29.73 -16.61
N LEU A 134 29.78 -30.68 -15.74
CA LEU A 134 30.60 -31.88 -15.53
C LEU A 134 30.12 -33.01 -16.45
N VAL A 135 28.81 -33.12 -16.62
CA VAL A 135 28.13 -34.16 -17.40
C VAL A 135 26.91 -33.56 -18.08
N GLU A 136 26.70 -33.95 -19.33
CA GLU A 136 25.53 -33.64 -20.15
C GLU A 136 25.00 -34.97 -20.69
N GLY A 137 23.68 -35.18 -20.64
CA GLY A 137 23.07 -36.39 -21.15
C GLY A 137 21.59 -36.26 -21.46
N ALA A 138 21.01 -37.35 -21.95
CA ALA A 138 19.59 -37.47 -22.26
C ALA A 138 18.71 -37.19 -21.03
N PRO A 139 17.45 -36.74 -21.21
CA PRO A 139 16.63 -36.22 -20.11
C PRO A 139 16.29 -37.25 -19.03
N ASN A 140 16.32 -38.54 -19.39
CA ASN A 140 16.10 -39.69 -18.52
C ASN A 140 17.35 -40.58 -18.37
N ALA A 141 18.56 -40.05 -18.63
CA ALA A 141 19.79 -40.82 -18.53
C ALA A 141 20.04 -41.36 -17.11
N ILE A 142 20.20 -42.67 -16.95
CA ILE A 142 20.33 -43.31 -15.63
C ILE A 142 21.77 -43.41 -15.09
N THR A 143 22.75 -42.91 -15.85
CA THR A 143 24.16 -42.91 -15.44
C THR A 143 24.91 -41.75 -16.05
N ALA A 144 25.85 -41.19 -15.28
CA ALA A 144 26.80 -40.19 -15.74
C ALA A 144 28.06 -40.79 -16.39
N ALA A 145 28.21 -42.12 -16.35
CA ALA A 145 29.35 -42.80 -16.95
C ALA A 145 29.20 -42.84 -18.49
N GLY A 146 30.17 -42.26 -19.19
CA GLY A 146 30.21 -42.25 -20.66
C GLY A 146 30.47 -43.63 -21.29
N ASP A 147 30.88 -44.62 -20.49
CA ASP A 147 31.13 -45.99 -20.94
C ASP A 147 30.70 -47.01 -19.85
N THR A 148 29.78 -47.91 -20.21
CA THR A 148 29.26 -48.97 -19.33
C THR A 148 30.28 -50.07 -19.01
N THR A 149 31.46 -50.06 -19.63
CA THR A 149 32.46 -51.14 -19.48
C THR A 149 33.52 -50.89 -18.40
N THR A 150 33.70 -49.65 -17.94
CA THR A 150 34.75 -49.29 -16.95
C THR A 150 34.30 -48.54 -15.70
N ALA A 151 33.02 -48.11 -15.61
CA ALA A 151 32.42 -47.52 -14.41
C ALA A 151 33.23 -46.40 -13.70
N THR A 152 34.09 -45.68 -14.43
CA THR A 152 34.83 -44.55 -13.87
C THR A 152 33.99 -43.28 -13.98
N LEU A 153 33.63 -42.68 -12.84
CA LEU A 153 32.89 -41.42 -12.81
C LEU A 153 33.77 -40.25 -13.28
N PRO A 154 33.19 -39.26 -13.99
CA PRO A 154 33.91 -38.04 -14.35
C PRO A 154 34.44 -37.29 -13.12
N ALA A 155 35.57 -36.59 -13.28
CA ALA A 155 36.17 -35.80 -12.20
C ALA A 155 35.16 -34.77 -11.64
N GLY A 156 35.04 -34.73 -10.31
CA GLY A 156 34.08 -33.86 -9.61
C GLY A 156 32.67 -34.45 -9.44
N VAL A 157 32.40 -35.65 -9.96
CA VAL A 157 31.12 -36.35 -9.77
C VAL A 157 31.25 -37.37 -8.62
N THR A 158 30.57 -37.12 -7.52
CA THR A 158 30.51 -38.07 -6.40
C THR A 158 29.48 -39.17 -6.66
N PRO A 159 29.57 -40.33 -5.98
CA PRO A 159 28.55 -41.38 -6.08
C PRO A 159 27.14 -40.90 -5.72
N GLU A 160 27.00 -40.02 -4.73
CA GLU A 160 25.72 -39.42 -4.33
C GLU A 160 25.16 -38.53 -5.42
N LEU A 161 26.01 -37.73 -6.07
CA LEU A 161 25.61 -36.86 -7.17
C LEU A 161 25.20 -37.66 -8.41
N ASN A 162 25.90 -38.77 -8.70
CA ASN A 162 25.52 -39.68 -9.76
C ASN A 162 24.18 -40.39 -9.46
N ALA A 163 23.91 -40.74 -8.20
CA ALA A 163 22.61 -41.28 -7.79
C ALA A 163 21.48 -40.24 -7.92
N ALA A 164 21.72 -38.99 -7.53
CA ALA A 164 20.79 -37.88 -7.75
C ALA A 164 20.54 -37.64 -9.25
N TYR A 165 21.59 -37.72 -10.07
CA TYR A 165 21.46 -37.62 -11.53
C TYR A 165 20.59 -38.75 -12.08
N ALA A 166 20.82 -39.99 -11.66
CA ALA A 166 20.03 -41.14 -12.10
C ALA A 166 18.54 -41.05 -11.68
N ALA A 167 18.26 -40.45 -10.52
CA ALA A 167 16.90 -40.27 -10.00
C ALA A 167 16.11 -39.12 -10.66
N LEU A 168 16.81 -38.08 -11.15
CA LEU A 168 16.18 -36.93 -11.80
C LEU A 168 15.71 -37.29 -13.22
N ASP A 169 14.44 -37.01 -13.50
CA ASP A 169 13.81 -37.24 -14.80
C ASP A 169 13.29 -35.93 -15.39
N CYS A 170 14.03 -35.38 -16.36
CA CYS A 170 13.72 -34.09 -16.97
C CYS A 170 12.51 -34.13 -17.92
N THR A 171 11.94 -35.31 -18.18
CA THR A 171 10.68 -35.42 -18.94
C THR A 171 9.45 -35.11 -18.10
N LYS A 172 9.60 -35.06 -16.77
CA LYS A 172 8.49 -34.80 -15.85
C LYS A 172 8.32 -33.31 -15.59
N PRO A 173 7.08 -32.78 -15.64
CA PRO A 173 6.81 -31.35 -15.37
C PRO A 173 7.28 -30.88 -13.99
N GLU A 174 7.25 -31.76 -12.99
CA GLU A 174 7.72 -31.48 -11.62
C GLU A 174 9.20 -31.11 -11.55
N SER A 175 10.03 -31.70 -12.41
CA SER A 175 11.47 -31.40 -12.49
C SER A 175 11.78 -30.09 -13.22
N LEU A 176 10.78 -29.48 -13.87
CA LEU A 176 10.90 -28.24 -14.64
C LEU A 176 10.29 -27.03 -13.92
N GLN A 177 9.86 -27.16 -12.66
CA GLN A 177 9.22 -26.07 -11.91
C GLN A 177 10.21 -25.00 -11.43
N GLY A 178 11.51 -25.33 -11.32
CA GLY A 178 12.53 -24.43 -10.80
C GLY A 178 12.27 -24.00 -9.35
N GLY A 179 12.90 -22.91 -8.92
CA GLY A 179 12.73 -22.33 -7.57
C GLY A 179 13.44 -23.08 -6.44
N SER A 180 14.33 -24.02 -6.77
CA SER A 180 15.18 -24.72 -5.81
C SER A 180 16.36 -23.84 -5.41
N THR A 181 16.36 -23.35 -4.17
CA THR A 181 17.45 -22.56 -3.58
C THR A 181 18.49 -23.46 -2.92
N GLU A 182 19.12 -24.33 -3.71
CA GLU A 182 20.27 -25.13 -3.24
C GLU A 182 21.48 -24.22 -3.04
N SER A 183 22.44 -24.54 -2.17
CA SER A 183 23.62 -23.67 -1.97
C SER A 183 24.43 -23.45 -3.27
N PRO A 184 24.98 -22.25 -3.52
CA PRO A 184 25.86 -22.02 -4.67
C PRO A 184 27.16 -22.85 -4.58
N ASP A 185 27.57 -23.22 -3.36
CA ASP A 185 28.89 -23.83 -3.11
C ASP A 185 28.95 -25.35 -3.33
N ILE A 186 27.81 -25.98 -3.65
CA ILE A 186 27.73 -27.43 -3.91
C ILE A 186 27.54 -27.74 -5.39
N ALA A 187 27.98 -28.92 -5.81
CA ALA A 187 27.64 -29.47 -7.12
C ALA A 187 26.19 -29.94 -7.12
N VAL A 188 25.49 -29.77 -8.24
CA VAL A 188 24.04 -29.98 -8.34
C VAL A 188 23.68 -30.71 -9.63
N VAL A 189 22.50 -31.33 -9.65
CA VAL A 189 21.90 -31.91 -10.86
C VAL A 189 20.76 -31.03 -11.32
N GLY A 190 20.59 -30.87 -12.62
CA GLY A 190 19.57 -29.97 -13.14
C GLY A 190 19.13 -30.34 -14.54
N CYS A 191 17.92 -29.90 -14.89
CA CYS A 191 17.34 -30.02 -16.22
C CYS A 191 17.53 -28.73 -16.99
N ASP A 192 17.60 -28.82 -18.32
CA ASP A 192 17.33 -27.63 -19.13
C ASP A 192 15.85 -27.24 -19.06
N ARG A 193 15.56 -25.99 -19.42
CA ARG A 193 14.19 -25.47 -19.43
C ARG A 193 13.24 -26.21 -20.38
N THR A 194 13.75 -26.90 -21.39
CA THR A 194 12.92 -27.64 -22.35
C THR A 194 12.71 -29.10 -21.97
N GLY A 195 13.38 -29.59 -20.92
CA GLY A 195 13.35 -31.00 -20.53
C GLY A 195 14.02 -31.93 -21.54
N SER A 196 14.87 -31.39 -22.42
CA SER A 196 15.58 -32.13 -23.46
C SER A 196 16.92 -32.67 -22.98
N GLN A 197 17.51 -32.08 -21.94
CA GLN A 197 18.85 -32.40 -21.48
C GLN A 197 18.94 -32.38 -19.95
N LYS A 198 19.80 -33.24 -19.43
CA LYS A 198 20.09 -33.35 -18.00
C LYS A 198 21.57 -33.14 -17.75
N PHE A 199 21.88 -32.39 -16.68
CA PHE A 199 23.23 -31.96 -16.36
C PHE A 199 23.66 -32.37 -14.95
N ILE A 200 24.96 -32.61 -14.81
CA ILE A 200 25.66 -32.48 -13.53
C ILE A 200 26.50 -31.21 -13.61
N LEU A 201 26.34 -30.33 -12.65
CA LEU A 201 26.94 -29.00 -12.62
C LEU A 201 27.86 -28.85 -11.41
N ALA A 202 29.04 -28.30 -11.63
CA ALA A 202 29.97 -27.95 -10.56
C ALA A 202 29.41 -26.83 -9.65
N PRO A 203 30.04 -26.56 -8.49
CA PRO A 203 29.74 -25.38 -7.68
C PRO A 203 29.73 -24.08 -8.52
N ALA A 204 28.84 -23.16 -8.16
CA ALA A 204 28.70 -21.88 -8.85
C ALA A 204 29.91 -20.99 -8.55
N GLN A 205 30.65 -20.61 -9.59
CA GLN A 205 31.81 -19.72 -9.43
C GLN A 205 31.43 -18.25 -9.63
N VAL A 206 30.34 -17.98 -10.37
CA VAL A 206 29.81 -16.63 -10.58
C VAL A 206 28.31 -16.66 -10.29
N VAL A 207 27.84 -15.71 -9.48
CA VAL A 207 26.43 -15.59 -9.07
C VAL A 207 25.85 -14.25 -9.51
N GLY A 208 24.52 -14.15 -9.53
CA GLY A 208 23.80 -12.98 -10.03
C GLY A 208 24.17 -11.66 -9.35
N SER A 209 24.59 -11.66 -8.07
CA SER A 209 25.07 -10.45 -7.38
C SER A 209 26.32 -9.84 -7.99
N MET A 210 27.02 -10.58 -8.85
CA MET A 210 28.21 -10.12 -9.57
C MET A 210 27.87 -9.48 -10.93
N VAL A 211 26.60 -9.46 -11.34
CA VAL A 211 26.13 -8.78 -12.55
C VAL A 211 25.85 -7.31 -12.23
N SER A 212 26.46 -6.41 -13.01
CA SER A 212 26.28 -4.95 -12.88
C SER A 212 25.26 -4.39 -13.86
N LYS A 213 25.09 -5.04 -15.02
CA LYS A 213 24.14 -4.62 -16.06
C LYS A 213 23.62 -5.83 -16.82
N ALA A 214 22.33 -5.80 -17.15
CA ALA A 214 21.69 -6.73 -18.07
C ALA A 214 20.85 -5.94 -19.08
N SER A 215 20.91 -6.34 -20.36
CA SER A 215 20.12 -5.72 -21.42
C SER A 215 19.77 -6.72 -22.51
N ALA A 216 18.53 -6.69 -23.00
CA ALA A 216 18.12 -7.43 -24.18
C ALA A 216 18.68 -6.75 -25.43
N ALA A 217 19.22 -7.55 -26.35
CA ALA A 217 19.71 -7.11 -27.64
C ALA A 217 19.28 -8.10 -28.73
N ILE A 218 19.22 -7.64 -29.96
CA ILE A 218 19.00 -8.48 -31.13
C ILE A 218 20.30 -8.60 -31.90
N ASP A 219 20.64 -9.82 -32.30
CA ASP A 219 21.76 -10.04 -33.20
C ASP A 219 21.37 -9.56 -34.60
N GLN A 220 21.85 -8.39 -35.00
CA GLN A 220 21.53 -7.78 -36.30
C GLN A 220 22.34 -8.40 -37.45
N GLN A 221 23.40 -9.15 -37.16
CA GLN A 221 24.34 -9.67 -38.16
C GLN A 221 24.31 -11.20 -38.28
N GLY A 222 23.88 -11.91 -37.25
CA GLY A 222 23.62 -13.35 -37.28
C GLY A 222 22.13 -13.72 -37.22
N ALA A 223 21.87 -15.02 -37.28
CA ALA A 223 20.52 -15.60 -37.19
C ALA A 223 20.12 -15.99 -35.75
N ALA A 224 20.87 -15.53 -34.74
CA ALA A 224 20.70 -15.96 -33.34
C ALA A 224 19.47 -15.35 -32.63
N GLY A 225 18.81 -14.37 -33.25
CA GLY A 225 17.60 -13.74 -32.70
C GLY A 225 17.90 -12.85 -31.50
N TRP A 226 16.99 -12.82 -30.52
CA TRP A 226 17.16 -12.05 -29.29
C TRP A 226 18.03 -12.79 -28.28
N TYR A 227 18.90 -12.03 -27.61
CA TYR A 227 19.78 -12.53 -26.54
C TYR A 227 19.84 -11.52 -25.39
N VAL A 228 20.30 -11.99 -24.22
CA VAL A 228 20.52 -11.13 -23.05
C VAL A 228 22.02 -10.92 -22.89
N MET A 229 22.45 -9.66 -22.99
CA MET A 229 23.82 -9.25 -22.73
C MET A 229 23.99 -8.91 -21.24
N LEU A 230 25.02 -9.47 -20.63
CA LEU A 230 25.40 -9.25 -19.25
C LEU A 230 26.75 -8.54 -19.17
N SER A 231 26.87 -7.64 -18.20
CA SER A 231 28.14 -7.06 -17.79
C SER A 231 28.36 -7.37 -16.31
N PHE A 232 29.55 -7.83 -15.96
CA PHE A 232 29.92 -8.14 -14.59
C PHE A 232 30.52 -6.92 -13.88
N ASN A 233 30.50 -6.93 -12.55
CA ASN A 233 31.29 -6.00 -11.74
C ASN A 233 32.77 -6.46 -11.67
N GLY A 234 33.63 -5.70 -10.99
CA GLY A 234 35.07 -6.00 -10.94
C GLY A 234 35.42 -7.37 -10.33
N GLU A 235 34.63 -7.88 -9.38
CA GLU A 235 34.79 -9.23 -8.83
C GLU A 235 34.31 -10.29 -9.84
N GLY A 236 33.13 -10.10 -10.40
CA GLY A 236 32.54 -11.00 -11.40
C GLY A 236 33.41 -11.16 -12.63
N THR A 237 34.01 -10.08 -13.14
CA THR A 237 34.94 -10.13 -14.28
C THR A 237 36.14 -11.05 -14.00
N LYS A 238 36.72 -10.99 -12.80
CA LYS A 238 37.85 -11.84 -12.42
C LYS A 238 37.43 -13.30 -12.27
N LYS A 239 36.32 -13.57 -11.57
CA LYS A 239 35.81 -14.94 -11.35
C LYS A 239 35.34 -15.58 -12.65
N PHE A 240 34.65 -14.83 -13.51
CA PHE A 240 34.21 -15.31 -14.82
C PHE A 240 35.38 -15.55 -15.78
N GLY A 241 36.38 -14.67 -15.80
CA GLY A 241 37.62 -14.88 -16.55
C GLY A 241 38.38 -16.13 -16.08
N ALA A 242 38.48 -16.35 -14.77
CA ALA A 242 39.10 -17.56 -14.21
C ALA A 242 38.33 -18.84 -14.57
N LEU A 243 37.00 -18.83 -14.41
CA LEU A 243 36.13 -19.95 -14.79
C LEU A 243 36.30 -20.30 -16.27
N THR A 244 36.14 -19.32 -17.16
CA THR A 244 36.26 -19.54 -18.61
C THR A 244 37.65 -20.02 -18.99
N THR A 245 38.71 -19.45 -18.42
CA THR A 245 40.09 -19.93 -18.62
C THR A 245 40.24 -21.39 -18.23
N SER A 246 39.73 -21.80 -17.07
CA SER A 246 39.90 -23.18 -16.59
C SER A 246 39.20 -24.24 -17.44
N VAL A 247 38.14 -23.88 -18.17
CA VAL A 247 37.34 -24.84 -18.95
C VAL A 247 37.76 -24.92 -20.42
N THR A 248 38.46 -23.91 -20.95
CA THR A 248 38.82 -23.82 -22.39
C THR A 248 39.63 -25.01 -22.92
N THR A 249 40.46 -25.63 -22.08
CA THR A 249 41.34 -26.74 -22.47
C THR A 249 40.74 -28.13 -22.24
N LEU A 250 39.52 -28.19 -21.67
CA LEU A 250 38.88 -29.44 -21.32
C LEU A 250 38.13 -30.05 -22.51
N ALA A 251 37.89 -31.36 -22.45
CA ALA A 251 37.06 -32.04 -23.44
C ALA A 251 35.57 -31.71 -23.23
N THR A 252 34.76 -31.81 -24.28
CA THR A 252 33.29 -31.74 -24.14
C THR A 252 32.77 -32.91 -23.31
N PRO A 253 31.80 -32.70 -22.39
CA PRO A 253 31.06 -31.46 -22.10
C PRO A 253 31.72 -30.51 -21.09
N GLN A 254 32.88 -30.87 -20.53
CA GLN A 254 33.55 -30.12 -19.45
C GLN A 254 34.06 -28.73 -19.84
N ASN A 255 34.14 -28.44 -21.14
CA ASN A 255 34.42 -27.11 -21.67
C ASN A 255 33.19 -26.19 -21.79
N GLN A 256 32.04 -26.59 -21.25
CA GLN A 256 30.83 -25.76 -21.23
C GLN A 256 30.65 -25.07 -19.88
N VAL A 257 30.08 -23.86 -19.93
CA VAL A 257 29.61 -23.14 -18.75
C VAL A 257 28.09 -22.99 -18.84
N ALA A 258 27.37 -23.70 -17.98
CA ALA A 258 25.93 -23.59 -17.84
C ALA A 258 25.53 -22.29 -17.16
N ILE A 259 24.53 -21.64 -17.75
CA ILE A 259 23.83 -20.48 -17.23
C ILE A 259 22.53 -20.99 -16.62
N VAL A 260 22.48 -21.00 -15.29
CA VAL A 260 21.37 -21.54 -14.51
C VAL A 260 20.55 -20.41 -13.95
N LEU A 261 19.22 -20.49 -14.10
CA LEU A 261 18.26 -19.55 -13.52
C LEU A 261 17.25 -20.32 -12.70
N ASP A 262 17.15 -20.01 -11.40
CA ASP A 262 16.21 -20.66 -10.47
C ASP A 262 16.30 -22.20 -10.49
N GLY A 263 17.50 -22.75 -10.63
CA GLY A 263 17.76 -24.19 -10.67
C GLY A 263 17.66 -24.86 -12.05
N LEU A 264 17.16 -24.16 -13.08
CA LEU A 264 17.05 -24.69 -14.45
C LEU A 264 18.15 -24.15 -15.36
N VAL A 265 18.71 -25.01 -16.20
CA VAL A 265 19.71 -24.61 -17.19
C VAL A 265 19.01 -23.89 -18.35
N VAL A 266 19.35 -22.62 -18.55
CA VAL A 266 18.84 -21.80 -19.66
C VAL A 266 19.64 -22.10 -20.92
N SER A 267 20.97 -22.14 -20.80
CA SER A 267 21.89 -22.51 -21.88
C SER A 267 23.23 -22.96 -21.33
N ALA A 268 23.94 -23.81 -22.08
CA ALA A 268 25.26 -24.33 -21.73
C ALA A 268 26.24 -24.20 -22.92
N PRO A 269 26.62 -22.96 -23.30
CA PRO A 269 27.55 -22.75 -24.40
C PRO A 269 28.93 -23.34 -24.11
N ARG A 270 29.58 -23.84 -25.17
CA ARG A 270 31.00 -24.20 -25.14
C ARG A 270 31.86 -22.94 -25.09
N ILE A 271 32.90 -22.96 -24.26
CA ILE A 271 33.87 -21.89 -24.16
C ILE A 271 35.11 -22.28 -24.97
N ASN A 272 35.31 -21.58 -26.10
CA ASN A 272 36.45 -21.81 -26.99
C ASN A 272 37.66 -20.91 -26.66
N GLU A 273 37.41 -19.75 -26.06
CA GLU A 273 38.42 -18.78 -25.65
C GLU A 273 38.09 -18.19 -24.28
N ALA A 274 39.12 -17.81 -23.53
CA ALA A 274 38.94 -17.22 -22.21
C ALA A 274 38.31 -15.83 -22.30
N ILE A 275 37.24 -15.58 -21.53
CA ILE A 275 36.48 -14.33 -21.58
C ILE A 275 36.88 -13.45 -20.39
N ASN A 276 38.01 -12.76 -20.55
CA ASN A 276 38.55 -11.88 -19.51
C ASN A 276 37.95 -10.45 -19.53
N GLY A 277 37.09 -10.15 -20.51
CA GLY A 277 36.50 -8.83 -20.73
C GLY A 277 35.28 -8.50 -19.86
N GLY A 278 34.81 -9.43 -19.03
CA GLY A 278 33.71 -9.16 -18.08
C GLY A 278 32.32 -9.00 -18.70
N SER A 279 32.10 -9.55 -19.90
CA SER A 279 30.80 -9.60 -20.55
C SER A 279 30.42 -11.03 -20.91
N ALA A 280 29.13 -11.32 -20.90
CA ALA A 280 28.59 -12.62 -21.30
C ALA A 280 27.28 -12.42 -22.09
N GLN A 281 26.94 -13.39 -22.93
CA GLN A 281 25.68 -13.40 -23.67
C GLN A 281 24.92 -14.68 -23.32
N ILE A 282 23.66 -14.53 -22.92
CA ILE A 282 22.72 -15.64 -22.77
C ILE A 282 21.95 -15.76 -24.07
N THR A 283 22.13 -16.88 -24.78
CA THR A 283 21.36 -17.26 -25.96
C THR A 283 20.39 -18.39 -25.62
N GLY A 284 19.30 -18.53 -26.38
CA GLY A 284 18.26 -19.52 -26.08
C GLY A 284 16.96 -19.40 -26.88
N SER A 285 17.02 -18.88 -28.11
CA SER A 285 15.85 -18.66 -28.97
C SER A 285 14.76 -17.80 -28.33
N PHE A 286 15.15 -16.72 -27.65
CA PHE A 286 14.20 -15.84 -26.98
C PHE A 286 13.37 -15.02 -27.98
N SER A 287 12.11 -14.78 -27.65
CA SER A 287 11.37 -13.65 -28.19
C SER A 287 11.89 -12.32 -27.63
N GLN A 288 11.54 -11.20 -28.27
CA GLN A 288 11.84 -9.86 -27.76
C GLN A 288 11.38 -9.67 -26.32
N GLU A 289 10.17 -10.15 -26.04
CA GLU A 289 9.54 -9.98 -24.74
C GLU A 289 10.23 -10.82 -23.67
N GLU A 290 10.55 -12.09 -23.96
CA GLU A 290 11.28 -12.96 -23.03
C GLU A 290 12.68 -12.42 -22.73
N ALA A 291 13.41 -11.94 -23.74
CA ALA A 291 14.73 -11.36 -23.55
C ALA A 291 14.67 -10.09 -22.69
N SER A 292 13.69 -9.22 -22.97
CA SER A 292 13.47 -7.99 -22.18
C SER A 292 13.09 -8.29 -20.73
N ASN A 293 12.19 -9.25 -20.51
CA ASN A 293 11.76 -9.67 -19.18
C ASN A 293 12.91 -10.29 -18.39
N LEU A 294 13.66 -11.22 -19.00
CA LEU A 294 14.84 -11.82 -18.37
C LEU A 294 15.90 -10.76 -18.04
N ALA A 295 16.18 -9.83 -18.96
CA ALA A 295 17.12 -8.74 -18.71
C ALA A 295 16.68 -7.83 -17.55
N ASN A 296 15.39 -7.46 -17.48
CA ASN A 296 14.84 -6.66 -16.39
C ASN A 296 15.00 -7.38 -15.05
N VAL A 297 14.64 -8.65 -15.01
CA VAL A 297 14.72 -9.46 -13.80
C VAL A 297 16.18 -9.61 -13.32
N LEU A 298 17.14 -9.84 -14.22
CA LEU A 298 18.56 -9.97 -13.90
C LEU A 298 19.23 -8.64 -13.51
N LYS A 299 18.74 -7.50 -14.02
CA LYS A 299 19.29 -6.17 -13.74
C LYS A 299 19.14 -5.75 -12.27
N TYR A 300 18.05 -6.15 -11.61
CA TYR A 300 17.75 -5.75 -10.23
C TYR A 300 18.20 -6.78 -9.18
N GLY A 301 18.87 -7.85 -9.61
CA GLY A 301 19.37 -8.91 -8.73
C GLY A 301 18.29 -9.90 -8.28
N ALA A 302 18.71 -10.97 -7.60
CA ALA A 302 17.82 -12.01 -7.09
C ALA A 302 17.12 -11.58 -5.80
N LEU A 303 15.92 -12.12 -5.55
CA LEU A 303 15.22 -11.91 -4.27
C LEU A 303 16.00 -12.59 -3.12
N PRO A 304 16.09 -11.95 -1.93
CA PRO A 304 16.81 -12.52 -0.78
C PRO A 304 16.10 -13.73 -0.15
N LEU A 305 14.83 -13.93 -0.50
CA LEU A 305 13.98 -15.04 -0.05
C LEU A 305 13.23 -15.59 -1.27
N ALA A 306 12.97 -16.89 -1.27
CA ALA A 306 12.00 -17.48 -2.17
C ALA A 306 10.58 -17.14 -1.68
N PHE A 307 9.63 -17.01 -2.61
CA PHE A 307 8.24 -16.71 -2.28
C PHE A 307 7.28 -17.67 -2.97
N ASP A 308 6.27 -18.11 -2.22
CA ASP A 308 5.10 -18.79 -2.74
C ASP A 308 4.07 -17.76 -3.21
N GLN A 309 3.53 -17.95 -4.41
CA GLN A 309 2.43 -17.14 -4.91
C GLN A 309 1.12 -17.59 -4.23
N GLY A 310 0.51 -16.67 -3.47
CA GLY A 310 -0.81 -16.83 -2.90
C GLY A 310 -1.91 -16.50 -3.91
N GLU A 311 -3.10 -16.22 -3.40
CA GLU A 311 -4.28 -15.95 -4.22
C GLU A 311 -4.08 -14.72 -5.12
N VAL A 312 -4.42 -14.89 -6.41
CA VAL A 312 -4.42 -13.84 -7.42
C VAL A 312 -5.84 -13.26 -7.51
N LEU A 313 -6.01 -12.01 -7.08
CA LEU A 313 -7.27 -11.29 -7.16
C LEU A 313 -7.25 -10.36 -8.38
N GLN A 314 -8.10 -10.65 -9.37
CA GLN A 314 -8.24 -9.80 -10.55
C GLN A 314 -9.59 -9.09 -10.54
N VAL A 315 -9.56 -7.76 -10.62
CA VAL A 315 -10.74 -6.90 -10.67
C VAL A 315 -10.75 -6.15 -12.00
N SER A 316 -11.90 -6.15 -12.69
CA SER A 316 -12.03 -5.41 -13.94
C SER A 316 -12.17 -3.90 -13.70
N PRO A 317 -11.59 -3.04 -14.56
CA PRO A 317 -11.72 -1.58 -14.42
C PRO A 317 -13.17 -1.10 -14.45
N THR A 318 -14.04 -1.78 -15.20
CA THR A 318 -15.47 -1.45 -15.28
C THR A 318 -16.17 -1.66 -13.94
N LEU A 319 -15.92 -2.80 -13.28
CA LEU A 319 -16.50 -3.08 -11.97
C LEU A 319 -16.04 -2.06 -10.93
N GLY A 320 -14.75 -1.70 -10.94
CA GLY A 320 -14.22 -0.70 -10.02
C GLY A 320 -14.84 0.70 -10.21
N ALA A 321 -14.99 1.15 -11.46
CA ALA A 321 -15.63 2.42 -11.76
C ALA A 321 -17.10 2.45 -11.32
N ASP A 322 -17.84 1.36 -11.53
CA ASP A 322 -19.23 1.26 -11.10
C ASP A 322 -19.36 1.31 -9.56
N GLN A 323 -18.45 0.65 -8.84
CA GLN A 323 -18.39 0.68 -7.38
C GLN A 323 -18.06 2.08 -6.84
N LEU A 324 -17.12 2.79 -7.48
CA LEU A 324 -16.81 4.18 -7.12
C LEU A 324 -18.04 5.09 -7.29
N HIS A 325 -18.74 5.00 -8.42
CA HIS A 325 -19.94 5.79 -8.66
C HIS A 325 -21.06 5.47 -7.65
N ALA A 326 -21.29 4.19 -7.37
CA ALA A 326 -22.27 3.76 -6.38
C ALA A 326 -21.93 4.28 -4.97
N GLY A 327 -20.66 4.19 -4.57
CA GLY A 327 -20.18 4.72 -3.29
C GLY A 327 -20.34 6.24 -3.16
N LEU A 328 -19.98 6.99 -4.20
CA LEU A 328 -20.18 8.45 -4.22
C LEU A 328 -21.66 8.84 -4.17
N LEU A 329 -22.52 8.11 -4.89
CA LEU A 329 -23.96 8.34 -4.86
C LEU A 329 -24.54 8.05 -3.46
N ALA A 330 -24.13 6.95 -2.82
CA ALA A 330 -24.54 6.62 -1.46
C ALA A 330 -24.10 7.68 -0.45
N GLY A 331 -22.85 8.16 -0.54
CA GLY A 331 -22.34 9.25 0.30
C GLY A 331 -23.11 10.56 0.10
N LEU A 332 -23.41 10.92 -1.15
CA LEU A 332 -24.19 12.11 -1.47
C LEU A 332 -25.61 12.03 -0.91
N LEU A 333 -26.30 10.90 -1.11
CA LEU A 333 -27.64 10.67 -0.59
C LEU A 333 -27.65 10.72 0.95
N GLY A 334 -26.68 10.09 1.60
CA GLY A 334 -26.50 10.15 3.06
C GLY A 334 -26.30 11.58 3.57
N PHE A 335 -25.43 12.35 2.91
CA PHE A 335 -25.21 13.76 3.23
C PHE A 335 -26.48 14.60 3.08
N VAL A 336 -27.25 14.41 2.00
CA VAL A 336 -28.51 15.12 1.76
C VAL A 336 -29.56 14.75 2.83
N LEU A 337 -29.67 13.48 3.22
CA LEU A 337 -30.58 13.07 4.29
C LEU A 337 -30.21 13.70 5.64
N ILE A 338 -28.93 13.73 5.99
CA ILE A 338 -28.44 14.39 7.21
C ILE A 338 -28.70 15.89 7.15
N PHE A 339 -28.50 16.53 5.99
CA PHE A 339 -28.81 17.93 5.76
C PHE A 339 -30.31 18.22 6.02
N LEU A 340 -31.20 17.43 5.40
CA LEU A 340 -32.64 17.61 5.52
C LEU A 340 -33.12 17.40 6.96
N TYR A 341 -32.64 16.33 7.61
CA TYR A 341 -32.94 16.06 9.01
C TYR A 341 -32.47 17.20 9.93
N SER A 342 -31.21 17.62 9.77
CA SER A 342 -30.61 18.67 10.61
C SER A 342 -31.31 20.02 10.41
N PHE A 343 -31.67 20.37 9.18
CA PHE A 343 -32.41 21.59 8.89
C PHE A 343 -33.83 21.54 9.44
N MET A 344 -34.54 20.42 9.31
CA MET A 344 -35.90 20.27 9.83
C MET A 344 -35.93 20.32 11.37
N TYR A 345 -35.02 19.62 12.03
CA TYR A 345 -35.00 19.48 13.48
C TYR A 345 -34.32 20.66 14.20
N TYR A 346 -33.15 21.10 13.72
CA TYR A 346 -32.34 22.16 14.34
C TYR A 346 -32.46 23.54 13.66
N LYS A 347 -33.15 23.63 12.51
CA LYS A 347 -33.40 24.89 11.78
C LYS A 347 -32.10 25.65 11.47
N GLY A 348 -31.95 26.88 11.97
CA GLY A 348 -30.77 27.72 11.75
C GLY A 348 -29.47 27.11 12.27
N LEU A 349 -29.52 26.23 13.28
CA LEU A 349 -28.35 25.44 13.70
C LEU A 349 -28.00 24.32 12.71
N GLY A 350 -28.95 23.87 11.89
CA GLY A 350 -28.69 22.92 10.81
C GLY A 350 -27.71 23.47 9.77
N LEU A 351 -27.70 24.79 9.52
CA LEU A 351 -26.68 25.41 8.67
C LEU A 351 -25.27 25.29 9.27
N VAL A 352 -25.16 25.29 10.61
CA VAL A 352 -23.88 25.10 11.29
C VAL A 352 -23.40 23.66 11.11
N THR A 353 -24.27 22.66 11.28
CA THR A 353 -23.95 21.26 10.97
C THR A 353 -23.40 21.09 9.56
N VAL A 354 -24.07 21.70 8.58
CA VAL A 354 -23.70 21.56 7.16
C VAL A 354 -22.38 22.26 6.87
N ALA A 355 -22.16 23.46 7.40
CA ALA A 355 -20.88 24.15 7.28
C ALA A 355 -19.75 23.32 7.92
N SER A 356 -19.98 22.73 9.10
CA SER A 356 -19.01 21.88 9.77
C SER A 356 -18.71 20.61 8.98
N LEU A 357 -19.72 19.94 8.42
CA LEU A 357 -19.51 18.77 7.55
C LEU A 357 -18.72 19.11 6.28
N LEU A 358 -18.96 20.28 5.67
CA LEU A 358 -18.19 20.73 4.50
C LEU A 358 -16.73 21.02 4.85
N VAL A 359 -16.46 21.63 6.00
CA VAL A 359 -15.09 21.82 6.50
C VAL A 359 -14.42 20.48 6.77
N ALA A 360 -15.12 19.53 7.41
CA ALA A 360 -14.61 18.18 7.64
C ALA A 360 -14.29 17.45 6.32
N ALA A 361 -15.21 17.53 5.34
CA ALA A 361 -15.01 16.94 4.01
C ALA A 361 -13.83 17.58 3.27
N ALA A 362 -13.65 18.89 3.37
CA ALA A 362 -12.52 19.59 2.75
C ALA A 362 -11.18 19.16 3.39
N ILE A 363 -11.11 19.05 4.72
CA ILE A 363 -9.92 18.56 5.41
C ILE A 363 -9.66 17.10 5.02
N ALA A 364 -10.67 16.24 5.03
CA ALA A 364 -10.53 14.82 4.67
C ALA A 364 -10.04 14.66 3.22
N TYR A 365 -10.62 15.39 2.27
CA TYR A 365 -10.21 15.39 0.88
C TYR A 365 -8.73 15.80 0.71
N LEU A 366 -8.30 16.89 1.36
CA LEU A 366 -6.92 17.34 1.35
C LEU A 366 -5.98 16.34 2.03
N SER A 367 -6.41 15.71 3.13
CA SER A 367 -5.65 14.65 3.80
C SER A 367 -5.45 13.45 2.88
N PHE A 368 -6.47 12.99 2.17
CA PHE A 368 -6.32 11.86 1.22
C PHE A 368 -5.38 12.20 0.05
N LEU A 369 -5.44 13.43 -0.47
CA LEU A 369 -4.51 13.88 -1.51
C LEU A 369 -3.06 13.83 -1.05
N LEU A 370 -2.78 14.41 0.13
CA LEU A 370 -1.42 14.53 0.66
C LEU A 370 -0.87 13.19 1.15
N LEU A 371 -1.69 12.40 1.84
CA LEU A 371 -1.29 11.05 2.27
C LEU A 371 -1.04 10.14 1.07
N GLY A 372 -1.77 10.34 -0.03
CA GLY A 372 -1.51 9.65 -1.29
C GLY A 372 -0.08 9.87 -1.78
N GLU A 373 0.46 11.07 -1.62
CA GLU A 373 1.83 11.38 -2.05
C GLU A 373 2.88 11.01 -1.02
N TRP A 374 2.63 11.25 0.27
CA TRP A 374 3.61 11.02 1.33
C TRP A 374 3.84 9.55 1.68
N ILE A 375 2.77 8.77 1.74
CA ILE A 375 2.82 7.39 2.23
C ILE A 375 2.21 6.40 1.24
N GLY A 376 1.86 6.86 0.03
CA GLY A 376 1.22 6.00 -0.98
C GLY A 376 -0.21 5.61 -0.63
N PHE A 377 -0.92 6.39 0.21
CA PHE A 377 -2.29 6.06 0.60
C PHE A 377 -3.22 5.97 -0.63
N THR A 378 -3.91 4.84 -0.76
CA THR A 378 -4.92 4.61 -1.79
C THR A 378 -6.31 4.52 -1.17
N LEU A 379 -7.29 5.23 -1.75
CA LEU A 379 -8.68 5.17 -1.34
C LEU A 379 -9.33 3.92 -1.94
N THR A 380 -9.70 2.96 -1.09
CA THR A 380 -10.40 1.72 -1.47
C THR A 380 -11.91 1.87 -1.32
N LEU A 381 -12.69 0.92 -1.84
CA LEU A 381 -14.15 0.83 -1.63
C LEU A 381 -14.51 0.74 -0.15
N ALA A 382 -13.74 -0.06 0.60
CA ALA A 382 -13.86 -0.14 2.06
C ALA A 382 -13.50 1.20 2.73
N GLY A 383 -12.49 1.91 2.22
CA GLY A 383 -12.18 3.28 2.63
C GLY A 383 -13.34 4.25 2.39
N ILE A 384 -13.99 4.18 1.23
CA ILE A 384 -15.21 4.97 0.93
C ILE A 384 -16.31 4.66 1.94
N ALA A 385 -16.56 3.39 2.27
CA ALA A 385 -17.54 3.02 3.30
C ALA A 385 -17.18 3.64 4.66
N GLY A 386 -15.90 3.65 5.04
CA GLY A 386 -15.40 4.32 6.24
C GLY A 386 -15.66 5.82 6.24
N ALA A 387 -15.40 6.49 5.11
CA ALA A 387 -15.70 7.91 4.94
C ALA A 387 -17.20 8.21 5.03
N ILE A 388 -18.07 7.35 4.48
CA ILE A 388 -19.53 7.50 4.55
C ILE A 388 -20.01 7.34 6.00
N VAL A 389 -19.54 6.32 6.72
CA VAL A 389 -19.85 6.11 8.15
C VAL A 389 -19.43 7.33 8.97
N ALA A 390 -18.28 7.92 8.66
CA ALA A 390 -17.78 9.09 9.36
C ALA A 390 -18.71 10.31 9.25
N ILE A 391 -19.43 10.50 8.13
CA ILE A 391 -20.41 11.59 8.00
C ILE A 391 -21.47 11.50 9.11
N GLY A 392 -21.93 10.28 9.41
CA GLY A 392 -22.90 10.02 10.48
C GLY A 392 -22.32 10.27 11.88
N ILE A 393 -21.11 9.78 12.14
CA ILE A 393 -20.41 9.97 13.43
C ILE A 393 -20.17 11.48 13.69
N THR A 394 -19.66 12.19 12.69
CA THR A 394 -19.45 13.66 12.76
C THR A 394 -20.77 14.40 13.01
N ALA A 395 -21.88 13.97 12.39
CA ALA A 395 -23.19 14.57 12.65
C ALA A 395 -23.68 14.33 14.10
N ASP A 396 -23.39 13.16 14.68
CA ASP A 396 -23.73 12.82 16.07
C ASP A 396 -23.02 13.75 17.08
N SER A 397 -21.74 14.03 16.87
CA SER A 397 -20.97 14.98 17.69
C SER A 397 -21.63 16.37 17.77
N PHE A 398 -22.23 16.82 16.66
CA PHE A 398 -22.96 18.10 16.63
C PHE A 398 -24.31 18.03 17.33
N VAL A 399 -25.05 16.92 17.17
CA VAL A 399 -26.32 16.66 17.84
C VAL A 399 -26.15 16.70 19.37
N VAL A 400 -25.12 16.03 19.89
CA VAL A 400 -24.80 16.03 21.32
C VAL A 400 -24.55 17.45 21.83
N PHE A 401 -23.77 18.25 21.09
CA PHE A 401 -23.52 19.65 21.48
C PHE A 401 -24.79 20.50 21.44
N PHE A 402 -25.61 20.36 20.40
CA PHE A 402 -26.82 21.16 20.23
C PHE A 402 -27.91 20.83 21.25
N GLU A 403 -28.08 19.55 21.62
CA GLU A 403 -29.03 19.19 22.67
C GLU A 403 -28.59 19.74 24.03
N ARG A 404 -27.31 19.64 24.38
CA ARG A 404 -26.80 20.26 25.62
C ARG A 404 -26.95 21.78 25.64
N LEU A 405 -26.74 22.43 24.49
CA LEU A 405 -27.01 23.85 24.34
C LEU A 405 -28.50 24.17 24.52
N ARG A 406 -29.41 23.40 23.92
CA ARG A 406 -30.87 23.61 24.05
C ARG A 406 -31.34 23.39 25.47
N ASP A 407 -30.80 22.41 26.19
CA ASP A 407 -31.11 22.16 27.60
C ASP A 407 -30.76 23.36 28.48
N GLU A 408 -29.57 23.95 28.31
CA GLU A 408 -29.14 25.13 29.07
C GLU A 408 -30.02 26.36 28.78
N VAL A 409 -30.49 26.52 27.55
CA VAL A 409 -31.45 27.59 27.20
C VAL A 409 -32.84 27.31 27.78
N ARG A 410 -33.29 26.05 27.81
CA ARG A 410 -34.55 25.65 28.48
C ARG A 410 -34.52 25.92 29.98
N GLU A 411 -33.36 25.81 30.61
CA GLU A 411 -33.13 26.18 32.03
C GLU A 411 -33.12 27.70 32.26
N GLY A 412 -33.35 28.52 31.22
CA GLY A 412 -33.48 29.97 31.33
C GLY A 412 -32.16 30.74 31.19
N ARG A 413 -31.05 30.07 30.83
CA ARG A 413 -29.79 30.77 30.60
C ARG A 413 -29.83 31.56 29.29
N SER A 414 -29.16 32.71 29.28
CA SER A 414 -28.96 33.46 28.04
C SER A 414 -28.17 32.61 27.03
N LEU A 415 -28.49 32.74 25.74
CA LEU A 415 -27.85 31.94 24.68
C LEU A 415 -26.32 32.03 24.71
N ARG A 416 -25.75 33.20 25.02
CA ARG A 416 -24.30 33.40 25.14
C ARG A 416 -23.69 32.58 26.27
N SER A 417 -24.37 32.51 27.42
CA SER A 417 -23.90 31.71 28.57
C SER A 417 -24.14 30.23 28.35
N ALA A 418 -25.25 29.88 27.69
CA ALA A 418 -25.65 28.50 27.41
C ALA A 418 -24.66 27.79 26.46
N VAL A 419 -24.06 28.52 25.49
CA VAL A 419 -23.01 27.96 24.62
C VAL A 419 -21.80 27.50 25.41
N GLU A 420 -21.31 28.32 26.33
CA GLU A 420 -20.10 28.00 27.09
C GLU A 420 -20.35 26.88 28.11
N SER A 421 -21.47 26.90 28.85
CA SER A 421 -21.77 25.83 29.80
C SER A 421 -22.17 24.52 29.11
N GLY A 422 -22.96 24.60 28.02
CA GLY A 422 -23.32 23.46 27.20
C GLY A 422 -22.09 22.79 26.58
N TRP A 423 -21.12 23.57 26.13
CA TRP A 423 -19.85 23.07 25.59
C TRP A 423 -19.03 22.30 26.63
N VAL A 424 -18.92 22.80 27.87
CA VAL A 424 -18.17 22.11 28.94
C VAL A 424 -18.76 20.72 29.23
N LYS A 425 -20.09 20.58 29.16
CA LYS A 425 -20.78 19.29 29.31
C LYS A 425 -20.63 18.41 28.06
N ALA A 426 -20.84 18.96 26.87
CA ALA A 426 -20.83 18.21 25.61
C ALA A 426 -19.45 17.68 25.23
N ARG A 427 -18.38 18.47 25.42
CA ARG A 427 -17.02 18.12 24.96
C ARG A 427 -16.52 16.79 25.53
N HIS A 428 -16.87 16.45 26.78
CA HIS A 428 -16.46 15.19 27.39
C HIS A 428 -17.15 14.01 26.72
N THR A 429 -18.46 14.12 26.46
CA THR A 429 -19.22 13.06 25.78
C THR A 429 -18.71 12.85 24.36
N ILE A 430 -18.43 13.92 23.62
CA ILE A 430 -17.90 13.86 22.24
C ILE A 430 -16.53 13.18 22.23
N ILE A 431 -15.58 13.63 23.07
CA ILE A 431 -14.25 13.00 23.15
C ILE A 431 -14.36 11.51 23.50
N ILE A 432 -15.23 11.12 24.44
CA ILE A 432 -15.37 9.72 24.83
C ILE A 432 -15.94 8.88 23.68
N ALA A 433 -16.98 9.37 23.00
CA ALA A 433 -17.59 8.67 21.86
C ALA A 433 -16.58 8.47 20.72
N ASP A 434 -15.85 9.53 20.34
CA ASP A 434 -14.85 9.46 19.28
C ASP A 434 -13.65 8.59 19.65
N MET A 435 -13.24 8.56 20.92
CA MET A 435 -12.18 7.68 21.38
C MET A 435 -12.56 6.19 21.26
N VAL A 436 -13.83 5.84 21.45
CA VAL A 436 -14.30 4.46 21.22
C VAL A 436 -14.17 4.09 19.74
N SER A 437 -14.60 4.98 18.84
CA SER A 437 -14.42 4.81 17.38
C SER A 437 -12.94 4.74 16.99
N MET A 438 -12.09 5.55 17.62
CA MET A 438 -10.64 5.55 17.40
C MET A 438 -9.99 4.23 17.81
N ILE A 439 -10.35 3.69 18.98
CA ILE A 439 -9.84 2.40 19.46
C ILE A 439 -10.25 1.29 18.49
N ALA A 440 -11.51 1.28 18.04
CA ALA A 440 -11.98 0.32 17.05
C ALA A 440 -11.19 0.43 15.73
N ALA A 441 -10.95 1.65 15.23
CA ALA A 441 -10.14 1.89 14.04
C ALA A 441 -8.68 1.39 14.22
N VAL A 442 -8.06 1.65 15.36
CA VAL A 442 -6.69 1.18 15.65
C VAL A 442 -6.62 -0.34 15.68
N LEU A 443 -7.56 -1.01 16.38
CA LEU A 443 -7.62 -2.46 16.44
C LEU A 443 -7.82 -3.07 15.05
N LEU A 444 -8.79 -2.57 14.28
CA LEU A 444 -9.02 -3.04 12.92
C LEU A 444 -7.79 -2.81 12.03
N TYR A 445 -7.07 -1.69 12.19
CA TYR A 445 -5.89 -1.41 11.38
C TYR A 445 -4.73 -2.39 11.61
N PHE A 446 -4.53 -2.85 12.85
CA PHE A 446 -3.47 -3.79 13.19
C PHE A 446 -3.84 -5.26 12.96
N PHE A 447 -5.10 -5.63 13.15
CA PHE A 447 -5.54 -7.03 13.09
C PHE A 447 -6.18 -7.41 11.75
N ALA A 448 -6.64 -6.45 10.94
CA ALA A 448 -7.31 -6.75 9.68
C ALA A 448 -6.36 -6.70 8.46
N VAL A 449 -6.79 -7.35 7.39
CA VAL A 449 -6.03 -7.58 6.15
C VAL A 449 -6.76 -6.90 4.99
N GLY A 450 -6.01 -6.38 4.01
CA GLY A 450 -6.55 -5.87 2.75
C GLY A 450 -7.50 -4.68 2.93
N GLY A 451 -8.67 -4.74 2.27
CA GLY A 451 -9.64 -3.64 2.25
C GLY A 451 -10.11 -3.16 3.63
N VAL A 452 -10.24 -4.07 4.61
CA VAL A 452 -10.70 -3.72 5.97
C VAL A 452 -9.72 -2.77 6.67
N ARG A 453 -8.42 -2.88 6.38
CA ARG A 453 -7.40 -1.97 6.90
C ARG A 453 -7.57 -0.55 6.33
N GLY A 454 -7.99 -0.44 5.06
CA GLY A 454 -8.35 0.83 4.41
C GLY A 454 -9.59 1.48 5.01
N PHE A 455 -10.62 0.68 5.35
CA PHE A 455 -11.78 1.15 6.12
C PHE A 455 -11.34 1.72 7.47
N ALA A 456 -10.53 0.97 8.22
CA ALA A 456 -10.06 1.34 9.55
C ALA A 456 -9.23 2.63 9.55
N PHE A 457 -8.30 2.75 8.59
CA PHE A 457 -7.49 3.96 8.43
C PHE A 457 -8.35 5.18 8.14
N THR A 458 -9.31 5.03 7.21
CA THR A 458 -10.20 6.13 6.82
C THR A 458 -11.05 6.57 8.00
N LEU A 459 -11.68 5.63 8.72
CA LEU A 459 -12.47 5.89 9.91
C LEU A 459 -11.66 6.61 11.00
N GLY A 460 -10.43 6.14 11.28
CA GLY A 460 -9.55 6.76 12.27
C GLY A 460 -9.17 8.20 11.90
N LEU A 461 -8.76 8.42 10.64
CA LEU A 461 -8.42 9.75 10.13
C LEU A 461 -9.61 10.71 10.20
N THR A 462 -10.79 10.28 9.76
CA THR A 462 -12.00 11.13 9.80
C THR A 462 -12.47 11.41 11.23
N THR A 463 -12.26 10.49 12.17
CA THR A 463 -12.57 10.71 13.60
C THR A 463 -11.65 11.78 14.20
N LEU A 464 -10.36 11.81 13.83
CA LEU A 464 -9.46 12.90 14.21
C LEU A 464 -9.92 14.24 13.63
N ILE A 465 -10.39 14.23 12.38
CA ILE A 465 -10.92 15.42 11.71
C ILE A 465 -12.19 15.91 12.40
N ASP A 466 -13.09 15.01 12.83
CA ASP A 466 -14.29 15.39 13.57
C ASP A 466 -13.94 16.16 14.86
N LEU A 467 -13.06 15.60 15.69
CA LEU A 467 -12.59 16.27 16.91
C LEU A 467 -11.99 17.64 16.61
N LEU A 468 -11.18 17.75 15.55
CA LEU A 468 -10.62 19.04 15.14
C LEU A 468 -11.72 20.03 14.75
N VAL A 469 -12.68 19.63 13.93
CA VAL A 469 -13.75 20.49 13.43
C VAL A 469 -14.69 20.91 14.56
N VAL A 470 -15.09 20.01 15.44
CA VAL A 470 -15.96 20.32 16.58
C VAL A 470 -15.34 21.41 17.46
N PHE A 471 -14.05 21.30 17.78
CA PHE A 471 -13.34 22.22 18.68
C PHE A 471 -12.93 23.52 17.99
N ALA A 472 -12.38 23.45 16.77
CA ALA A 472 -11.79 24.59 16.09
C ALA A 472 -12.80 25.39 15.24
N PHE A 473 -13.91 24.76 14.84
CA PHE A 473 -14.91 25.37 13.97
C PHE A 473 -16.32 25.41 14.60
N THR A 474 -16.92 24.25 14.92
CA THR A 474 -18.33 24.17 15.32
C THR A 474 -18.62 24.97 16.58
N HIS A 475 -17.90 24.72 17.68
CA HIS A 475 -18.11 25.46 18.93
C HIS A 475 -17.84 26.97 18.76
N PRO A 476 -16.70 27.41 18.19
CA PRO A 476 -16.45 28.82 17.90
C PRO A 476 -17.51 29.49 17.03
N LEU A 477 -18.01 28.80 16.00
CA LEU A 477 -19.03 29.32 15.10
C LEU A 477 -20.35 29.53 15.85
N VAL A 478 -20.80 28.55 16.64
CA VAL A 478 -21.99 28.70 17.48
C VAL A 478 -21.83 29.83 18.50
N ALA A 479 -20.64 29.98 19.11
CA ALA A 479 -20.35 31.07 20.05
C ALA A 479 -20.39 32.47 19.42
N LEU A 480 -20.07 32.60 18.12
CA LEU A 480 -20.22 33.83 17.36
C LEU A 480 -21.69 34.06 16.97
N LEU A 481 -22.36 33.04 16.44
CA LEU A 481 -23.76 33.11 16.03
C LEU A 481 -24.69 33.46 17.20
N ALA A 482 -24.42 32.92 18.40
CA ALA A 482 -25.16 33.22 19.62
C ALA A 482 -25.17 34.71 20.02
N ARG A 483 -24.30 35.53 19.43
CA ARG A 483 -24.24 36.98 19.69
C ARG A 483 -25.05 37.79 18.69
N THR A 484 -25.37 37.21 17.53
CA THR A 484 -26.16 37.88 16.50
C THR A 484 -27.61 38.08 16.97
N SER A 485 -28.24 39.15 16.51
CA SER A 485 -29.63 39.47 16.87
C SER A 485 -30.60 38.36 16.46
N PHE A 486 -30.33 37.66 15.34
CA PHE A 486 -31.16 36.56 14.84
C PHE A 486 -31.25 35.38 15.83
N PHE A 487 -30.12 34.92 16.37
CA PHE A 487 -30.10 33.81 17.33
C PHE A 487 -30.46 34.27 18.75
N ALA A 488 -29.92 35.42 19.19
CA ALA A 488 -30.13 35.92 20.55
C ALA A 488 -31.58 36.33 20.85
N SER A 489 -32.35 36.74 19.83
CA SER A 489 -33.77 37.09 19.98
C SER A 489 -34.72 35.89 19.98
N GLY A 490 -34.23 34.67 19.79
CA GLY A 490 -35.08 33.47 19.75
C GLY A 490 -36.00 33.42 18.52
N HIS A 491 -35.53 33.90 17.36
CA HIS A 491 -36.31 33.90 16.12
C HIS A 491 -36.87 32.49 15.78
N LYS A 492 -38.05 32.41 15.15
CA LYS A 492 -38.74 31.13 14.85
C LYS A 492 -37.89 30.14 14.05
N LEU A 493 -36.97 30.65 13.24
CA LEU A 493 -36.03 29.89 12.40
C LEU A 493 -34.67 29.65 13.07
N SER A 494 -34.36 30.25 14.22
CA SER A 494 -33.05 30.06 14.88
C SER A 494 -32.93 28.72 15.61
N GLY A 495 -34.04 28.04 15.86
CA GLY A 495 -34.09 26.83 16.70
C GLY A 495 -34.29 27.13 18.20
N PHE A 496 -34.13 28.39 18.61
CA PHE A 496 -34.20 28.82 20.03
C PHE A 496 -35.47 29.60 20.41
N SER A 497 -36.52 29.54 19.59
CA SER A 497 -37.81 30.11 19.98
C SER A 497 -38.42 29.37 21.17
N ALA A 498 -39.20 30.06 22.01
CA ALA A 498 -39.89 29.43 23.15
C ALA A 498 -40.72 28.19 22.72
N LYS A 499 -41.37 28.28 21.55
CA LYS A 499 -42.13 27.17 20.93
C LYS A 499 -41.24 25.99 20.50
N SER A 500 -40.04 26.24 19.95
CA SER A 500 -39.12 25.16 19.53
C SER A 500 -38.33 24.54 20.68
N LEU A 501 -38.25 25.23 21.82
CA LEU A 501 -37.64 24.71 23.05
C LEU A 501 -38.64 24.03 23.98
N GLY A 502 -39.95 24.14 23.72
CA GLY A 502 -41.01 23.57 24.55
C GLY A 502 -41.25 24.35 25.86
N MET A 503 -40.80 25.60 25.93
CA MET A 503 -41.01 26.44 27.12
C MET A 503 -42.44 26.96 27.15
N LYS A 504 -43.14 26.79 28.28
CA LYS A 504 -44.47 27.40 28.50
C LYS A 504 -44.29 28.91 28.64
N ILE A 505 -44.91 29.69 27.75
CA ILE A 505 -44.99 31.14 27.90
C ILE A 505 -45.79 31.40 29.17
N LYS A 506 -45.16 31.96 30.20
CA LYS A 506 -45.86 32.41 31.39
C LYS A 506 -46.68 33.64 30.97
N THR A 507 -47.96 33.44 30.68
CA THR A 507 -48.90 34.53 30.45
C THR A 507 -49.02 35.29 31.76
N ASP A 508 -48.44 36.48 31.83
CA ASP A 508 -48.45 37.30 33.04
C ASP A 508 -49.88 37.83 33.25
N GLY A 509 -50.52 37.35 34.31
CA GLY A 509 -51.86 37.76 34.71
C GLY A 509 -51.83 39.21 35.17
N SER A 510 -52.26 40.11 34.30
CA SER A 510 -52.52 41.52 34.61
C SER A 510 -53.93 41.87 34.18
N ALA A 511 -54.90 41.42 34.97
CA ALA A 511 -56.25 41.96 34.98
C ALA A 511 -56.77 41.91 36.42
N GLU A 512 -57.24 43.07 36.89
CA GLU A 512 -58.04 43.29 38.09
C GLU A 512 -57.38 43.12 39.47
N LEU A 513 -56.74 44.19 39.94
CA LEU A 513 -56.96 44.70 41.30
C LEU A 513 -56.81 46.24 41.29
N LYS A 514 -57.91 46.93 40.98
CA LYS A 514 -58.20 48.28 41.47
C LYS A 514 -59.60 48.23 42.09
N GLY A 515 -59.62 48.21 43.42
CA GLY A 515 -60.75 48.71 44.20
C GLY A 515 -60.69 50.23 44.29
#